data_AF-A0A2D8G9F9-F1
#
_entry.id   AF-A0A2D8G9F9-F1
#
_cell.length_a   1.000
_cell.length_b   1.000
_cell.length_c   1.000
_cell.angle_alpha   90.00
_cell.angle_beta   90.00
_cell.angle_gamma   90.00
#
_symmetry.space_group_name_H-M   'P 1'
#
loop_
_entity.id
_entity.type
_entity.pdbx_description
1 polymer ?
#
loop_
_entity_poly.entity_id
_entity_poly.type
_entity_poly.pdbx_seq_one_letter_code
_entity_poly.pdbx_strand_id
1 'polypeptide(L)'
;MRNLSLPKQSASLQRNVFILNLLNRNDGSLHNDEIRESVCDKFLINSSKDSSMLGKQDELSRYFGLIHYDTQSKIKYLTEFGRLFLSSQNLEDKGRVILNYILDSNSHFGINNSAVPRSQSNLQPPVIFLRLIDELKYICMKEFAFTLKNNFDLDTAVHDIKNYRAKQKETEPLKFLKKFSSSTFPAFLEKLKIIKSQKKIGSQTKQYFFNSTMDSETLNRLRKTACQI
;
A
#
# COMPACT_ATOMS: atom_id res chain seq x y z
N MET A 1 -3.98 21.13 -7.06
CA MET A 1 -4.05 19.66 -6.82
C MET A 1 -3.87 19.43 -5.34
N ARG A 2 -4.75 18.66 -4.68
CA ARG A 2 -4.57 18.37 -3.25
C ARG A 2 -3.40 17.40 -3.14
N ASN A 3 -2.51 17.61 -2.17
CA ASN A 3 -1.25 16.88 -2.11
C ASN A 3 -1.48 15.39 -1.81
N LEU A 4 -1.42 14.50 -2.80
CA LEU A 4 -1.38 13.05 -2.55
C LEU A 4 0.05 12.65 -2.16
N SER A 5 0.16 11.85 -1.09
CA SER A 5 1.39 11.16 -0.69
C SER A 5 1.14 9.65 -0.64
N LEU A 6 2.08 8.87 -1.15
CA LEU A 6 2.08 7.40 -1.08
C LEU A 6 3.20 6.93 -0.15
N PRO A 7 3.09 5.71 0.43
CA PRO A 7 4.19 5.12 1.18
C PRO A 7 5.43 4.99 0.30
N LYS A 8 6.58 5.35 0.87
CA LYS A 8 7.89 5.36 0.20
C LYS A 8 8.80 4.26 0.73
N GLN A 9 8.62 3.88 1.99
CA GLN A 9 9.49 2.94 2.67
C GLN A 9 8.95 1.52 2.54
N SER A 10 9.71 0.66 1.87
CA SER A 10 9.44 -0.77 1.82
C SER A 10 10.17 -1.47 2.97
N ALA A 11 9.50 -1.69 4.09
CA ALA A 11 10.02 -2.67 5.05
C ALA A 11 9.86 -4.09 4.52
N SER A 12 10.74 -4.99 4.97
CA SER A 12 10.52 -6.42 4.78
C SER A 12 9.28 -6.85 5.54
N LEU A 13 8.57 -7.86 5.04
CA LEU A 13 7.41 -8.40 5.74
C LEU A 13 7.81 -8.92 7.13
N GLN A 14 9.01 -9.50 7.25
CA GLN A 14 9.59 -9.93 8.51
C GLN A 14 9.71 -8.79 9.54
N ARG A 15 10.16 -7.60 9.12
CA ARG A 15 10.26 -6.42 10.01
C ARG A 15 8.88 -5.91 10.44
N ASN A 16 7.91 -5.86 9.52
CA ASN A 16 6.53 -5.52 9.87
C ASN A 16 5.95 -6.51 10.89
N VAL A 17 6.11 -7.81 10.65
CA VAL A 17 5.65 -8.87 11.56
C VAL A 17 6.36 -8.81 12.91
N PHE A 18 7.66 -8.48 12.94
CA PHE A 18 8.40 -8.27 14.18
C PHE A 18 7.81 -7.13 15.00
N ILE A 19 7.57 -5.96 14.39
CA ILE A 19 7.00 -4.79 15.09
C ILE A 19 5.59 -5.10 15.61
N LEU A 20 4.76 -5.77 14.81
CA LEU A 20 3.42 -6.19 15.23
C LEU A 20 3.48 -7.14 16.44
N ASN A 21 4.37 -8.14 16.41
CA ASN A 21 4.57 -9.04 17.55
C ASN A 21 5.10 -8.33 18.79
N LEU A 22 6.00 -7.36 18.61
CA LEU A 22 6.52 -6.53 19.70
C LEU A 22 5.37 -5.76 20.37
N LEU A 23 4.53 -5.08 19.59
CA LEU A 23 3.35 -4.41 20.12
C LEU A 23 2.41 -5.41 20.82
N ASN A 24 2.14 -6.57 20.21
CA ASN A 24 1.24 -7.57 20.79
C ASN A 24 1.69 -8.11 22.15
N ARG A 25 3.02 -8.17 22.39
CA ARG A 25 3.60 -8.62 23.67
C ARG A 25 3.64 -7.52 24.74
N ASN A 26 3.52 -6.26 24.33
CA ASN A 26 3.48 -5.10 25.22
C ASN A 26 2.06 -4.52 25.25
N ASP A 27 1.07 -5.38 25.54
CA ASP A 27 -0.36 -5.04 25.67
C ASP A 27 -1.01 -4.35 24.46
N GLY A 28 -0.34 -4.34 23.31
CA GLY A 28 -0.79 -3.68 22.10
C GLY A 28 -0.34 -2.23 21.95
N SER A 29 0.50 -1.68 22.83
CA SER A 29 0.97 -0.30 22.72
C SER A 29 2.41 -0.13 23.19
N LEU A 30 3.22 0.64 22.45
CA LEU A 30 4.61 0.91 22.84
C LEU A 30 5.08 2.28 22.31
N HIS A 31 5.96 2.96 23.05
CA HIS A 31 6.52 4.22 22.58
C HIS A 31 7.41 4.00 21.35
N ASN A 32 7.42 4.96 20.43
CA ASN A 32 8.14 4.82 19.16
C ASN A 32 9.66 4.61 19.37
N ASP A 33 10.25 5.19 20.41
CA ASP A 33 11.68 5.05 20.67
C ASP A 33 12.04 3.64 21.16
N GLU A 34 11.21 3.02 21.99
CA GLU A 34 11.38 1.63 22.43
C GLU A 34 11.25 0.64 21.26
N ILE A 35 10.33 0.93 20.33
CA ILE A 35 10.21 0.16 19.08
C ILE A 35 11.48 0.29 18.24
N ARG A 36 12.04 1.51 18.13
CA ARG A 36 13.26 1.74 17.35
C ARG A 36 14.43 0.98 17.94
N GLU A 37 14.61 1.02 19.25
CA GLU A 37 15.65 0.28 19.98
C GLU A 37 15.51 -1.22 19.76
N SER A 38 14.31 -1.78 19.98
CA SER A 38 14.04 -3.21 19.76
C SER A 38 14.31 -3.67 18.32
N VAL A 39 14.01 -2.82 17.33
CA VAL A 39 14.29 -3.11 15.91
C VAL A 39 15.80 -3.02 15.60
N CYS A 40 16.52 -2.05 16.17
CA CYS A 40 17.99 -1.95 16.07
C CYS A 40 18.63 -3.25 16.57
N ASP A 41 18.27 -3.67 17.78
CA ASP A 41 18.88 -4.81 18.46
C ASP A 41 18.65 -6.11 17.69
N LYS A 42 17.43 -6.30 17.15
CA LYS A 42 17.09 -7.53 16.45
C LYS A 42 17.74 -7.64 15.07
N PHE A 43 17.87 -6.54 14.34
CA PHE A 43 18.24 -6.55 12.93
C PHE A 43 19.66 -6.05 12.64
N LEU A 44 20.45 -5.72 13.67
CA LEU A 44 21.86 -5.28 13.64
C LEU A 44 22.16 -4.26 12.54
N ILE A 45 22.33 -3.01 12.97
CA ILE A 45 22.59 -1.91 12.06
C ILE A 45 24.07 -1.53 12.05
N ASN A 46 24.66 -1.57 10.85
CA ASN A 46 26.06 -1.25 10.63
C ASN A 46 26.32 0.26 10.44
N SER A 47 25.31 1.13 10.42
CA SER A 47 25.52 2.57 10.19
C SER A 47 24.44 3.53 10.73
N SER A 48 24.81 4.79 10.99
CA SER A 48 23.89 5.85 11.44
C SER A 48 22.80 6.20 10.42
N LYS A 49 23.01 5.95 9.12
CA LYS A 49 21.99 6.19 8.06
C LYS A 49 20.77 5.26 8.22
N ASP A 50 20.98 4.04 8.69
CA ASP A 50 19.91 3.05 8.87
C ASP A 50 18.96 3.43 10.02
N SER A 51 19.45 4.17 11.03
CA SER A 51 18.63 4.63 12.18
C SER A 51 17.47 5.53 11.76
N SER A 52 17.64 6.36 10.72
CA SER A 52 16.57 7.22 10.18
C SER A 52 15.53 6.40 9.40
N MET A 53 15.97 5.31 8.75
CA MET A 53 15.10 4.38 8.03
C MET A 53 14.29 3.50 8.99
N LEU A 54 14.81 3.21 10.19
CA LEU A 54 14.12 2.40 11.19
C LEU A 54 12.79 2.99 11.66
N GLY A 55 12.75 4.31 11.89
CA GLY A 55 11.55 4.99 12.38
C GLY A 55 10.36 4.97 11.42
N LYS A 56 10.56 4.45 10.20
CA LYS A 56 9.53 4.36 9.16
C LYS A 56 9.35 2.94 8.63
N GLN A 57 9.89 1.92 9.30
CA GLN A 57 9.72 0.55 8.83
C GLN A 57 8.28 0.05 8.96
N ASP A 58 7.54 0.56 9.93
CA ASP A 58 6.11 0.30 10.09
C ASP A 58 5.22 1.14 9.16
N GLU A 59 5.77 1.93 8.22
CA GLU A 59 4.98 2.80 7.34
C GLU A 59 3.91 2.01 6.57
N LEU A 60 4.24 0.83 6.03
CA LEU A 60 3.25 -0.02 5.36
C LEU A 60 2.23 -0.62 6.33
N SER A 61 2.65 -1.04 7.52
CA SER A 61 1.73 -1.53 8.56
C SER A 61 0.74 -0.45 8.99
N ARG A 62 1.20 0.80 9.13
CA ARG A 62 0.33 1.96 9.40
C ARG A 62 -0.56 2.30 8.22
N TYR A 63 -0.02 2.23 7.00
CA TYR A 63 -0.75 2.55 5.78
C TYR A 63 -1.96 1.64 5.59
N PHE A 64 -1.80 0.35 5.89
CA PHE A 64 -2.87 -0.65 5.86
C PHE A 64 -3.53 -0.90 7.23
N GLY A 65 -3.47 0.08 8.13
CA GLY A 65 -4.26 0.10 9.37
C GLY A 65 -3.95 -1.01 10.37
N LEU A 66 -2.82 -1.71 10.25
CA LEU A 66 -2.38 -2.71 11.24
C LEU A 66 -1.84 -2.04 12.51
N ILE A 67 -1.32 -0.82 12.37
CA ILE A 67 -0.78 0.00 13.46
C ILE A 67 -1.39 1.39 13.36
N HIS A 68 -1.88 1.92 14.48
CA HIS A 68 -2.17 3.33 14.62
C HIS A 68 -0.97 4.03 15.26
N TYR A 69 -0.60 5.22 14.78
CA TYR A 69 0.46 6.03 15.39
C TYR A 69 -0.10 7.37 15.81
N ASP A 70 -0.08 7.61 17.11
CA ASP A 70 -0.39 8.91 17.68
C ASP A 70 0.87 9.77 17.66
N THR A 71 0.84 10.82 16.85
CA THR A 71 1.96 11.74 16.69
C THR A 71 2.22 12.61 17.93
N GLN A 72 1.21 12.83 18.79
CA GLN A 72 1.34 13.68 19.97
C GLN A 72 2.07 12.93 21.09
N SER A 73 1.56 11.75 21.46
CA SER A 73 2.18 10.90 22.47
C SER A 73 3.39 10.10 21.95
N LYS A 74 3.56 10.04 20.63
CA LYS A 74 4.54 9.18 19.93
C LYS A 74 4.37 7.70 20.26
N ILE A 75 3.16 7.27 20.61
CA ILE A 75 2.84 5.87 20.90
C ILE A 75 2.28 5.20 19.64
N LYS A 76 2.70 3.96 19.40
CA LYS A 76 2.12 3.09 18.39
C LYS A 76 1.18 2.09 19.05
N TYR A 77 0.03 1.87 18.44
CA TYR A 77 -0.99 0.96 18.90
C TYR A 77 -1.24 -0.12 17.86
N LEU A 78 -1.27 -1.38 18.27
CA LEU A 78 -1.72 -2.51 17.46
C LEU A 78 -3.24 -2.46 17.35
N THR A 79 -3.74 -2.39 16.12
CA THR A 79 -5.19 -2.36 15.87
C THR A 79 -5.78 -3.77 15.88
N GLU A 80 -7.12 -3.87 15.85
CA GLU A 80 -7.81 -5.16 15.67
C GLU A 80 -7.42 -5.83 14.35
N PHE A 81 -7.33 -5.07 13.25
CA PHE A 81 -6.80 -5.57 11.98
C PHE A 81 -5.36 -6.07 12.12
N GLY A 82 -4.52 -5.38 12.91
CA GLY A 82 -3.17 -5.83 13.24
C GLY A 82 -3.15 -7.18 13.96
N ARG A 83 -4.05 -7.39 14.92
CA ARG A 83 -4.19 -8.67 15.65
C ARG A 83 -4.69 -9.79 14.74
N LEU A 84 -5.70 -9.53 13.91
CA LEU A 84 -6.20 -10.48 12.91
C LEU A 84 -5.12 -10.85 11.89
N PHE A 85 -4.34 -9.86 11.44
CA PHE A 85 -3.21 -10.10 10.56
C PHE A 85 -2.15 -10.98 11.23
N LEU A 86 -1.85 -10.79 12.52
CA LEU A 86 -0.91 -11.63 13.25
C LEU A 86 -1.40 -13.08 13.41
N SER A 87 -2.67 -13.27 13.79
CA SER A 87 -3.26 -14.60 14.04
C SER A 87 -3.51 -15.42 12.77
N SER A 88 -3.49 -14.77 11.59
CA SER A 88 -3.62 -15.43 10.29
C SER A 88 -2.48 -16.43 10.03
N GLN A 89 -2.81 -17.65 9.61
CA GLN A 89 -1.89 -18.80 9.59
C GLN A 89 -0.87 -18.76 8.44
N ASN A 90 -1.26 -18.21 7.30
CA ASN A 90 -0.42 -18.17 6.10
C ASN A 90 -0.49 -16.79 5.40
N LEU A 91 0.28 -16.63 4.31
CA LEU A 91 0.34 -15.37 3.57
C LEU A 91 -0.97 -15.00 2.88
N GLU A 92 -1.78 -15.98 2.48
CA GLU A 92 -3.07 -15.75 1.80
C GLU A 92 -4.11 -15.22 2.79
N ASP A 93 -4.17 -15.78 4.00
CA ASP A 93 -5.03 -15.28 5.07
C ASP A 93 -4.63 -13.86 5.49
N LYS A 94 -3.33 -13.59 5.61
CA LYS A 94 -2.82 -12.22 5.81
C LYS A 94 -3.20 -11.30 4.67
N GLY A 95 -3.18 -11.78 3.43
CA GLY A 95 -3.66 -11.07 2.25
C GLY A 95 -5.16 -10.75 2.33
N ARG A 96 -6.00 -11.68 2.78
CA ARG A 96 -7.44 -11.47 2.99
C ARG A 96 -7.70 -10.39 4.03
N VAL A 97 -6.95 -10.35 5.13
CA VAL A 97 -7.07 -9.28 6.14
C VAL A 97 -6.78 -7.91 5.53
N ILE A 98 -5.69 -7.78 4.77
CA ILE A 98 -5.34 -6.52 4.10
C ILE A 98 -6.37 -6.13 3.04
N LEU A 99 -6.88 -7.10 2.29
CA LEU A 99 -7.91 -6.85 1.29
C LEU A 99 -9.21 -6.38 1.94
N ASN A 100 -9.62 -7.00 3.05
CA ASN A 100 -10.77 -6.55 3.83
C ASN A 100 -10.58 -5.11 4.33
N TYR A 101 -9.39 -4.76 4.81
CA TYR A 101 -9.08 -3.37 5.18
C TYR A 101 -9.15 -2.41 3.98
N ILE A 102 -8.64 -2.79 2.82
CA ILE A 102 -8.73 -1.97 1.59
C ILE A 102 -10.19 -1.71 1.18
N LEU A 103 -11.06 -2.69 1.40
CA LEU A 103 -12.47 -2.66 1.00
C LEU A 103 -13.39 -2.05 2.07
N ASP A 104 -12.88 -1.76 3.26
CA ASP A 104 -13.63 -1.13 4.36
C ASP A 104 -13.87 0.35 4.03
N SER A 105 -15.13 0.80 4.16
CA SER A 105 -15.53 2.19 3.89
C SER A 105 -14.91 3.21 4.85
N ASN A 106 -14.45 2.77 6.02
CA ASN A 106 -13.80 3.63 7.01
C ASN A 106 -12.28 3.72 6.81
N SER A 107 -11.71 2.92 5.90
CA SER A 107 -10.29 2.94 5.61
C SER A 107 -9.92 4.11 4.71
N HIS A 108 -8.90 4.86 5.14
CA HIS A 108 -8.39 6.00 4.38
C HIS A 108 -6.95 5.76 3.94
N PHE A 109 -6.63 6.00 2.68
CA PHE A 109 -5.29 5.83 2.10
C PHE A 109 -4.64 7.14 1.62
N GLY A 110 -5.27 8.27 1.94
CA GLY A 110 -4.82 9.62 1.65
C GLY A 110 -4.89 10.48 2.91
N ILE A 111 -5.81 11.44 2.95
CA ILE A 111 -6.11 12.22 4.17
C ILE A 111 -6.44 11.28 5.35
N ASN A 112 -6.12 11.68 6.57
CA ASN A 112 -6.34 10.92 7.81
C ASN A 112 -5.56 9.59 7.95
N ASN A 113 -4.70 9.23 6.99
CA ASN A 113 -3.83 8.06 7.14
C ASN A 113 -2.53 8.42 7.88
N SER A 114 -2.30 7.80 9.05
CA SER A 114 -1.14 8.09 9.91
C SER A 114 0.22 7.82 9.25
N ALA A 115 0.30 6.95 8.23
CA ALA A 115 1.52 6.67 7.47
C ALA A 115 1.92 7.81 6.54
N VAL A 116 0.93 8.58 6.05
CA VAL A 116 1.13 9.67 5.09
C VAL A 116 0.50 10.97 5.60
N PRO A 117 0.96 11.51 6.75
CA PRO A 117 0.28 12.61 7.45
C PRO A 117 0.23 13.94 6.68
N ARG A 118 1.02 14.08 5.61
CA ARG A 118 1.02 15.25 4.72
C ARG A 118 0.10 15.09 3.50
N SER A 119 -0.55 13.93 3.37
CA SER A 119 -1.52 13.68 2.31
C SER A 119 -2.81 14.44 2.61
N GLN A 120 -3.35 15.13 1.61
CA GLN A 120 -4.58 15.92 1.67
C GLN A 120 -5.58 15.45 0.61
N SER A 121 -5.37 14.27 0.05
CA SER A 121 -6.16 13.72 -1.04
C SER A 121 -7.21 12.75 -0.52
N ASN A 122 -8.41 12.83 -1.09
CA ASN A 122 -9.51 11.91 -0.86
C ASN A 122 -9.38 10.62 -1.70
N LEU A 123 -8.42 10.57 -2.64
CA LEU A 123 -8.15 9.40 -3.44
C LEU A 123 -7.83 8.19 -2.55
N GLN A 124 -8.26 7.01 -2.99
CA GLN A 124 -7.97 5.71 -2.39
C GLN A 124 -7.06 4.88 -3.32
N PRO A 125 -5.73 5.14 -3.35
CA PRO A 125 -4.83 4.54 -4.32
C PRO A 125 -4.86 3.00 -4.39
N PRO A 126 -4.92 2.24 -3.27
CA PRO A 126 -5.03 0.78 -3.34
C PRO A 126 -6.32 0.30 -4.02
N VAL A 127 -7.46 0.96 -3.75
CA VAL A 127 -8.75 0.65 -4.38
C VAL A 127 -8.67 0.93 -5.89
N ILE A 128 -8.17 2.11 -6.27
CA ILE A 128 -7.99 2.50 -7.67
C ILE A 128 -7.08 1.49 -8.39
N PHE A 129 -5.95 1.12 -7.78
CA PHE A 129 -4.99 0.18 -8.34
C PHE A 129 -5.62 -1.18 -8.63
N LEU A 130 -6.37 -1.74 -7.68
CA LEU A 130 -7.03 -3.03 -7.85
C LEU A 130 -8.18 -2.94 -8.87
N ARG A 131 -9.01 -1.89 -8.86
CA ARG A 131 -10.08 -1.71 -9.86
C ARG A 131 -9.53 -1.60 -11.28
N LEU A 132 -8.41 -0.90 -11.47
CA LEU A 132 -7.75 -0.85 -12.78
C LEU A 132 -7.25 -2.23 -13.24
N ILE A 133 -6.76 -3.08 -12.34
CA ILE A 133 -6.39 -4.46 -12.68
C ILE A 133 -7.63 -5.27 -13.10
N ASP A 134 -8.76 -5.12 -12.40
CA ASP A 134 -10.00 -5.84 -12.75
C ASP A 134 -10.49 -5.49 -14.17
N GLU A 135 -10.54 -4.19 -14.46
CA GLU A 135 -11.03 -3.64 -15.74
C GLU A 135 -10.06 -3.90 -16.91
N LEU A 136 -8.76 -3.75 -16.68
CA LEU A 136 -7.73 -3.81 -17.74
C LEU A 136 -7.00 -5.15 -17.80
N LYS A 137 -7.34 -6.09 -16.91
CA LYS A 137 -6.66 -7.38 -16.63
C LYS A 137 -5.23 -7.28 -16.10
N TYR A 138 -4.57 -6.15 -16.36
CA TYR A 138 -3.31 -5.78 -15.76
C TYR A 138 -3.11 -4.27 -15.77
N ILE A 139 -2.19 -3.81 -14.93
CA ILE A 139 -1.70 -2.42 -14.93
C ILE A 139 -0.19 -2.40 -14.73
N CYS A 140 0.51 -1.39 -15.26
CA CYS A 140 1.89 -1.10 -14.85
C CYS A 140 1.97 0.18 -14.01
N MET A 141 3.06 0.38 -13.26
CA MET A 141 3.20 1.58 -12.40
C MET A 141 3.13 2.89 -13.18
N LYS A 142 3.60 2.91 -14.43
CA LYS A 142 3.53 4.10 -15.29
C LYS A 142 2.07 4.46 -15.58
N GLU A 143 1.28 3.49 -16.02
CA GLU A 143 -0.16 3.64 -16.26
C GLU A 143 -0.91 4.07 -15.00
N PHE A 144 -0.66 3.40 -13.87
CA PHE A 144 -1.29 3.75 -12.60
C PHE A 144 -0.96 5.18 -12.14
N ALA A 145 0.31 5.60 -12.25
CA ALA A 145 0.70 6.94 -11.84
C ALA A 145 -0.01 8.05 -12.65
N PHE A 146 -0.39 7.79 -13.91
CA PHE A 146 -1.16 8.74 -14.70
C PHE A 146 -2.60 8.93 -14.21
N THR A 147 -3.17 7.95 -13.50
CA THR A 147 -4.57 8.03 -13.04
C THR A 147 -4.72 8.79 -11.73
N LEU A 148 -3.64 8.97 -10.96
CA LEU A 148 -3.66 9.62 -9.65
C LEU A 148 -3.79 11.16 -9.74
N LYS A 149 -4.93 11.61 -10.26
CA LYS A 149 -5.34 13.02 -10.39
C LYS A 149 -6.51 13.30 -9.46
N ASN A 150 -6.67 14.57 -9.05
CA ASN A 150 -7.72 14.99 -8.11
C ASN A 150 -9.15 14.58 -8.52
N ASN A 151 -9.45 14.60 -9.82
CA ASN A 151 -10.76 14.26 -10.37
C ASN A 151 -10.68 12.87 -11.01
N PHE A 152 -10.24 11.88 -10.25
CA PHE A 152 -10.14 10.52 -10.76
C PHE A 152 -11.53 10.02 -11.17
N ASP A 153 -11.63 9.61 -12.42
CA ASP A 153 -12.78 8.90 -12.98
C ASP A 153 -12.27 7.58 -13.56
N LEU A 154 -12.93 6.47 -13.18
CA LEU A 154 -12.45 5.14 -13.57
C LEU A 154 -12.61 4.90 -15.06
N ASP A 155 -13.77 5.23 -15.64
CA ASP A 155 -14.07 4.94 -17.04
C ASP A 155 -13.15 5.72 -17.98
N THR A 156 -12.94 7.01 -17.67
CA THR A 156 -11.98 7.86 -18.37
C THR A 156 -10.56 7.30 -18.25
N ALA A 157 -10.14 6.88 -17.06
CA ALA A 157 -8.80 6.31 -16.85
C ALA A 157 -8.60 4.99 -17.65
N VAL A 158 -9.60 4.11 -17.64
CA VAL A 158 -9.58 2.84 -18.41
C VAL A 158 -9.52 3.14 -19.91
N HIS A 159 -10.31 4.10 -20.40
CA HIS A 159 -10.30 4.53 -21.80
C HIS A 159 -8.93 5.09 -22.22
N ASP A 160 -8.37 5.99 -21.42
CA ASP A 160 -7.07 6.62 -21.67
C ASP A 160 -5.95 5.58 -21.72
N ILE A 161 -5.95 4.60 -20.80
CA ILE A 161 -4.94 3.54 -20.78
C ILE A 161 -5.08 2.62 -22.00
N LYS A 162 -6.31 2.26 -22.40
CA LYS A 162 -6.53 1.47 -23.63
C LYS A 162 -6.01 2.21 -24.86
N ASN A 163 -6.27 3.52 -24.96
CA ASN A 163 -5.76 4.37 -26.03
C ASN A 163 -4.23 4.48 -26.01
N TYR A 164 -3.63 4.64 -24.83
CA TYR A 164 -2.17 4.67 -24.64
C TYR A 164 -1.52 3.37 -25.14
N ARG A 165 -2.07 2.22 -24.77
CA ARG A 165 -1.61 0.89 -25.22
C ARG A 165 -1.71 0.72 -26.74
N ALA A 166 -2.78 1.21 -27.36
CA ALA A 166 -3.01 1.10 -28.80
C ALA A 166 -2.10 2.00 -29.64
N LYS A 167 -1.88 3.25 -29.19
CA LYS A 167 -1.16 4.27 -29.99
C LYS A 167 0.36 4.22 -29.82
N GLN A 168 0.89 3.50 -28.84
CA GLN A 168 2.32 3.50 -28.42
C GLN A 168 2.92 4.91 -28.20
N LYS A 169 2.10 5.96 -28.09
CA LYS A 169 2.56 7.34 -27.89
C LYS A 169 2.67 7.64 -26.41
N GLU A 170 3.76 8.30 -26.01
CA GLU A 170 3.89 8.85 -24.66
C GLU A 170 2.84 9.94 -24.43
N THR A 171 1.90 9.70 -23.53
CA THR A 171 1.05 10.75 -22.97
C THR A 171 1.86 11.52 -21.90
N GLU A 172 2.16 12.79 -22.16
CA GLU A 172 2.38 13.95 -21.26
C GLU A 172 2.71 13.75 -19.75
N PRO A 173 3.46 14.69 -19.14
CA PRO A 173 4.91 14.74 -19.04
C PRO A 173 5.47 13.87 -17.91
N LEU A 174 6.64 13.26 -18.17
CA LEU A 174 7.43 12.38 -17.28
C LEU A 174 7.68 12.91 -15.85
N LYS A 175 7.49 14.20 -15.59
CA LYS A 175 7.64 14.80 -14.24
C LYS A 175 6.61 14.28 -13.22
N PHE A 176 5.37 13.98 -13.64
CA PHE A 176 4.34 13.46 -12.73
C PHE A 176 4.62 12.02 -12.27
N LEU A 177 5.25 11.24 -13.15
CA LEU A 177 5.52 9.82 -12.93
C LEU A 177 6.43 9.58 -11.72
N LYS A 178 7.50 10.36 -11.54
CA LYS A 178 8.47 10.13 -10.45
C LYS A 178 7.86 10.22 -9.05
N LYS A 179 6.83 11.07 -8.85
CA LYS A 179 6.21 11.25 -7.53
C LYS A 179 5.38 10.02 -7.12
N PHE A 180 4.78 9.33 -8.08
CA PHE A 180 3.82 8.25 -7.84
C PHE A 180 4.25 6.90 -8.39
N SER A 181 5.46 6.79 -8.93
CA SER A 181 6.04 5.54 -9.43
C SER A 181 6.49 4.58 -8.33
N SER A 182 6.28 4.92 -7.04
CA SER A 182 6.63 4.06 -5.92
C SER A 182 5.87 2.73 -6.01
N SER A 183 6.60 1.63 -6.18
CA SER A 183 6.06 0.27 -6.18
C SER A 183 5.97 -0.33 -4.77
N THR A 184 6.11 0.49 -3.73
CA THR A 184 6.18 0.03 -2.33
C THR A 184 4.92 -0.70 -1.88
N PHE A 185 3.73 -0.11 -2.03
CA PHE A 185 2.50 -0.81 -1.65
C PHE A 185 2.15 -1.96 -2.62
N PRO A 186 2.31 -1.87 -3.96
CA PRO A 186 2.10 -3.02 -4.84
C PRO A 186 3.02 -4.20 -4.49
N ALA A 187 4.29 -3.95 -4.15
CA ALA A 187 5.20 -4.98 -3.70
C ALA A 187 4.75 -5.63 -2.38
N PHE A 188 4.09 -4.87 -1.49
CA PHE A 188 3.49 -5.42 -0.28
C PHE A 188 2.30 -6.33 -0.59
N LEU A 189 1.38 -5.89 -1.47
CA LEU A 189 0.24 -6.70 -1.93
C LEU A 189 0.70 -7.99 -2.64
N GLU A 190 1.80 -7.91 -3.40
CA GLU A 190 2.40 -9.08 -4.07
C GLU A 190 2.97 -10.10 -3.07
N LYS A 191 3.68 -9.63 -2.03
CA LYS A 191 4.18 -10.51 -0.95
C LYS A 191 3.04 -11.23 -0.23
N LEU A 192 1.88 -10.60 -0.13
CA LEU A 192 0.67 -11.13 0.50
C LEU A 192 -0.24 -11.89 -0.47
N LYS A 193 0.24 -12.20 -1.68
CA LYS A 193 -0.48 -13.04 -2.65
C LYS A 193 -1.85 -12.47 -3.08
N ILE A 194 -2.08 -11.17 -2.94
CA ILE A 194 -3.29 -10.47 -3.44
C ILE A 194 -3.13 -10.23 -4.95
N ILE A 195 -1.94 -9.80 -5.34
CA ILE A 195 -1.56 -9.60 -6.74
C ILE A 195 -0.33 -10.43 -7.07
N LYS A 196 -0.09 -10.61 -8.36
CA LYS A 196 1.17 -11.15 -8.90
C LYS A 196 1.69 -10.20 -9.95
N SER A 197 2.96 -10.36 -10.30
CA SER A 197 3.55 -9.57 -11.37
C SER A 197 4.36 -10.40 -12.36
N GLN A 198 4.51 -9.85 -13.56
CA GLN A 198 5.34 -10.41 -14.61
C GLN A 198 6.10 -9.27 -15.30
N LYS A 199 7.36 -9.51 -15.66
CA LYS A 199 8.09 -8.60 -16.55
C LYS A 199 7.65 -8.86 -17.98
N LYS A 200 7.30 -7.81 -18.71
CA LYS A 200 7.04 -7.91 -20.15
C LYS A 200 8.33 -8.32 -20.85
N ILE A 201 8.28 -9.36 -21.69
CA ILE A 201 9.43 -9.85 -22.45
C ILE A 201 10.01 -8.69 -23.28
N GLY A 202 11.33 -8.49 -23.21
CA GLY A 202 12.02 -7.41 -23.90
C GLY A 202 11.81 -6.00 -23.29
N SER A 203 11.23 -5.88 -22.10
CA SER A 203 11.00 -4.60 -21.43
C SER A 203 11.34 -4.65 -19.94
N GLN A 204 11.76 -3.51 -19.38
CA GLN A 204 11.88 -3.33 -17.94
C GLN A 204 10.52 -3.10 -17.24
N THR A 205 9.43 -3.03 -18.00
CA THR A 205 8.08 -2.79 -17.45
C THR A 205 7.53 -4.03 -16.75
N LYS A 206 7.22 -3.84 -15.46
CA LYS A 206 6.51 -4.81 -14.61
C LYS A 206 5.00 -4.60 -14.74
N GLN A 207 4.28 -5.66 -15.11
CA GLN A 207 2.82 -5.71 -15.17
C GLN A 207 2.29 -6.41 -13.92
N TYR A 208 1.21 -5.89 -13.34
CA TYR A 208 0.56 -6.44 -12.17
C TYR A 208 -0.82 -6.98 -12.54
N PHE A 209 -1.15 -8.15 -12.01
CA PHE A 209 -2.37 -8.90 -12.23
C PHE A 209 -2.94 -9.33 -10.89
N PHE A 210 -4.22 -9.65 -10.82
CA PHE A 210 -4.71 -10.39 -9.65
C PHE A 210 -4.03 -11.75 -9.55
N ASN A 211 -3.78 -12.15 -8.32
CA ASN A 211 -3.49 -13.54 -8.05
C ASN A 211 -4.80 -14.34 -8.11
N SER A 212 -4.74 -15.66 -8.29
CA SER A 212 -5.93 -16.52 -8.44
C SER A 212 -6.85 -16.59 -7.21
N THR A 213 -6.51 -15.89 -6.14
CA THR A 213 -7.16 -15.90 -4.82
C THR A 213 -8.34 -14.93 -4.68
N MET A 214 -8.68 -14.13 -5.70
CA MET A 214 -9.82 -13.22 -5.67
C MET A 214 -11.12 -13.94 -6.05
N ASP A 215 -11.95 -14.26 -5.06
CA ASP A 215 -13.30 -14.78 -5.29
C ASP A 215 -14.26 -13.71 -5.84
N SER A 216 -15.40 -14.16 -6.37
CA SER A 216 -16.40 -13.29 -7.00
C SER A 216 -17.04 -12.31 -6.02
N GLU A 217 -17.18 -12.69 -4.75
CA GLU A 217 -17.75 -11.81 -3.72
C GLU A 217 -16.83 -10.62 -3.45
N THR A 218 -15.54 -10.89 -3.28
CA THR A 218 -14.50 -9.90 -3.06
C THR A 218 -14.36 -8.95 -4.25
N LEU A 219 -14.43 -9.46 -5.48
CA LEU A 219 -14.45 -8.63 -6.68
C LEU A 219 -15.70 -7.73 -6.73
N ASN A 220 -16.87 -8.26 -6.37
CA ASN A 220 -18.09 -7.46 -6.32
C ASN A 220 -18.02 -6.36 -5.25
N ARG A 221 -17.41 -6.64 -4.09
CA ARG A 221 -17.13 -5.63 -3.06
C ARG A 221 -16.19 -4.56 -3.61
N LEU A 222 -15.07 -4.96 -4.23
CA LEU A 222 -14.10 -4.04 -4.84
C LEU A 222 -14.73 -3.08 -5.86
N ARG A 223 -15.63 -3.57 -6.71
CA ARG A 223 -16.32 -2.75 -7.72
C ARG A 223 -17.24 -1.68 -7.09
N LYS A 224 -17.76 -1.95 -5.89
CA LYS A 224 -18.63 -1.03 -5.13
C LYS A 224 -17.84 -0.09 -4.21
N THR A 225 -16.60 -0.44 -3.84
CA THR A 225 -15.75 0.42 -3.00
C THR A 225 -15.42 1.72 -3.73
N ALA A 226 -15.63 2.84 -3.04
CA ALA A 226 -15.36 4.17 -3.56
C ALA A 226 -13.86 4.39 -3.80
N CYS A 227 -13.52 4.97 -4.95
CA CYS A 227 -12.14 5.37 -5.27
C CYS A 227 -11.75 6.70 -4.60
N GLN A 228 -12.73 7.41 -4.03
CA GLN A 228 -12.59 8.73 -3.42
C GLN A 228 -13.53 8.82 -2.21
N ILE A 229 -12.99 9.19 -1.04
CA ILE A 229 -13.73 9.49 0.20
C ILE A 229 -13.18 10.75 0.84
#